data_AF-A0A453EEX5-F1
#
_entry.id   AF-A0A453EEX5-F1
#
_cell.length_a   1.000
_cell.length_b   1.000
_cell.length_c   1.000
_cell.angle_alpha   90.00
_cell.angle_beta   90.00
_cell.angle_gamma   90.00
#
_symmetry.space_group_name_H-M   'P 1'
#
loop_
_entity.id
_entity.type
_entity.pdbx_description
1 polymer ?
#
loop_
_entity_poly.entity_id
_entity_poly.type
_entity_poly.pdbx_seq_one_letter_code
_entity_poly.pdbx_strand_id
1 'polypeptide(L)' 'MIDGREKVEKLLSGGDIFGEIGVLCNIPQPLTFRTSRISQLLRLNTTVLKNIIQENKHDKEIIMNNLYQVRSFRVIVM' A
#
# COMPACT_ATOMS: atom_id res chain seq x y z
N MET A 1 0.18 3.47 -16.91
CA MET A 1 -0.35 4.02 -18.16
C MET A 1 -0.26 2.93 -19.20
N ILE A 2 -1.38 2.52 -19.77
CA ILE A 2 -1.42 1.72 -21.00
C ILE A 2 -2.13 2.66 -21.98
N ASP A 3 -1.48 2.99 -23.09
CA ASP A 3 -2.02 3.88 -24.14
C ASP A 3 -2.39 5.31 -23.69
N GLY A 4 -1.64 5.87 -22.72
CA GLY A 4 -1.82 7.26 -22.28
C GLY A 4 -3.07 7.53 -21.44
N ARG A 5 -3.82 6.50 -21.04
CA ARG A 5 -4.99 6.62 -20.15
C ARG A 5 -4.71 6.04 -18.77
N GLU A 6 -5.30 6.66 -17.75
CA GLU A 6 -5.38 6.09 -16.42
C GLU A 6 -6.29 4.86 -16.46
N LYS A 7 -5.81 3.74 -15.94
CA LYS A 7 -6.59 2.51 -15.79
C LYS A 7 -6.73 2.22 -14.30
N VAL A 8 -7.97 1.99 -13.87
CA VAL A 8 -8.28 1.51 -12.52
C VAL A 8 -8.06 0.01 -12.49
N GLU A 9 -7.22 -0.47 -11.57
CA GLU A 9 -6.90 -1.90 -11.45
C GLU A 9 -7.54 -2.52 -10.21
N LYS A 10 -7.76 -1.73 -9.14
CA LYS A 10 -8.45 -2.21 -7.94
C LYS A 10 -9.27 -1.11 -7.27
N LEU A 11 -10.37 -1.52 -6.66
CA LEU A 11 -11.16 -0.71 -5.75
C LEU A 11 -10.82 -1.05 -4.29
N LEU A 12 -10.59 -0.03 -3.46
CA LEU A 12 -10.47 -0.19 -2.01
C LEU A 12 -11.75 0.21 -1.30
N SER A 13 -11.98 -0.42 -0.16
CA SER A 13 -13.11 -0.18 0.74
C SER A 13 -12.62 0.19 2.14
N GLY A 14 -13.54 0.59 3.02
CA GLY A 14 -13.21 0.88 4.40
C GLY A 14 -12.52 -0.30 5.09
N GLY A 15 -11.37 -0.05 5.71
CA GLY A 15 -10.54 -1.07 6.36
C GLY A 15 -9.34 -1.53 5.51
N ASP A 16 -9.31 -1.23 4.21
CA ASP A 16 -8.14 -1.52 3.38
C ASP A 16 -6.96 -0.62 3.76
N ILE A 17 -5.75 -1.19 3.63
CA ILE A 17 -4.48 -0.50 3.85
C ILE A 17 -3.82 -0.26 2.50
N PHE A 18 -3.21 0.92 2.36
CA PHE A 18 -2.43 1.26 1.17
C PHE A 18 -1.26 2.18 1.47
N GLY A 19 -0.25 2.15 0.59
CA GLY A 19 0.97 2.95 0.70
C GLY A 19 2.08 2.30 1.52
N GLU A 20 1.86 1.11 2.05
CA GLU A 20 2.83 0.28 2.78
C GLU A 20 4.01 -0.14 1.91
N ILE A 21 3.80 -0.34 0.60
CA ILE A 21 4.86 -0.79 -0.32
C ILE A 21 6.05 0.16 -0.33
N GLY A 22 5.81 1.48 -0.47
CA GLY A 22 6.88 2.47 -0.45
C GLY A 22 7.68 2.46 0.85
N VAL A 23 7.03 2.14 1.98
CA VAL A 23 7.68 2.06 3.30
C VAL A 23 8.48 0.76 3.46
N LEU A 24 7.86 -0.39 3.16
CA LEU A 24 8.41 -1.72 3.35
C LEU A 24 9.55 -2.02 2.38
N CYS A 25 9.38 -1.66 1.11
CA CYS A 25 10.38 -1.90 0.06
C CYS A 25 11.39 -0.76 -0.09
N ASN A 26 11.18 0.39 0.57
CA ASN A 26 12.03 1.57 0.44
C ASN A 26 12.19 2.03 -1.03
N ILE A 27 11.09 2.02 -1.78
CA ILE A 27 11.01 2.43 -3.19
C ILE A 27 9.98 3.57 -3.36
N PRO A 28 10.02 4.36 -4.44
CA PRO A 28 8.93 5.24 -4.80
C PRO A 28 7.60 4.46 -4.92
N GLN A 29 6.47 5.09 -4.57
CA GLN A 29 5.19 4.41 -4.68
C GLN A 29 4.94 4.00 -6.13
N PRO A 30 4.75 2.70 -6.40
CA PRO A 30 4.62 2.23 -7.77
C PRO A 30 3.32 2.70 -8.42
N LEU A 31 2.34 3.13 -7.61
CA LEU A 31 0.99 3.47 -8.00
C LEU A 31 0.54 4.77 -7.35
N THR A 32 -0.41 5.44 -8.02
CA THR A 32 -1.15 6.57 -7.45
C THR A 32 -2.46 6.07 -6.86
N PHE A 33 -2.86 6.68 -5.74
CA PHE A 33 -4.13 6.42 -5.07
C PHE A 33 -5.04 7.62 -5.26
N ARG A 34 -6.27 7.38 -5.70
CA ARG A 34 -7.26 8.44 -5.91
C ARG A 34 -8.56 8.09 -5.20
N THR A 35 -9.08 9.04 -4.43
CA THR A 35 -10.42 8.93 -3.85
C THR A 35 -11.48 9.29 -4.89
N SER A 36 -12.47 8.43 -5.03
CA SER A 36 -13.68 8.57 -5.85
C SER A 36 -14.81 9.25 -5.10
N ARG A 37 -14.77 9.24 -3.76
CA ARG A 37 -15.73 9.85 -2.84
C ARG A 37 -15.01 10.50 -1.67
N ILE A 38 -15.74 11.25 -0.85
CA ILE A 38 -15.20 11.76 0.42
C ILE A 38 -14.94 10.56 1.34
N SER A 39 -13.69 10.41 1.77
CA SER A 39 -13.23 9.29 2.60
C SER A 39 -12.45 9.81 3.80
N GLN A 40 -12.59 9.14 4.94
CA GLN A 40 -11.75 9.38 6.10
C GLN A 40 -10.55 8.45 6.05
N LEU A 41 -9.34 9.00 6.07
CA LEU A 41 -8.09 8.25 5.99
C LEU A 41 -7.33 8.35 7.31
N LEU A 42 -7.02 7.19 7.90
CA LEU A 42 -6.07 7.14 9.01
C LEU A 42 -4.65 7.08 8.44
N ARG A 43 -3.83 8.07 8.80
CA ARG A 43 -2.44 8.16 8.34
C ARG A 43 -1.49 7.65 9.42
N LEU A 44 -0.74 6.60 9.09
CA LEU A 44 0.38 6.15 9.91
C LEU A 44 1.69 6.79 9.44
N ASN A 45 2.53 7.22 10.38
CA ASN A 45 3.84 7.77 10.07
C ASN A 45 4.82 6.66 9.64
N THR A 46 5.60 6.92 8.59
CA THR A 46 6.61 5.99 8.06
C THR A 46 7.58 5.48 9.12
N THR A 47 8.11 6.36 9.97
CA THR A 47 9.05 6.01 11.04
C THR A 47 8.37 5.13 12.08
N VAL A 48 7.13 5.45 12.45
CA VAL A 48 6.36 4.65 13.42
C VAL A 48 6.13 3.24 12.88
N LEU A 49 5.70 3.10 11.62
CA LEU A 49 5.52 1.79 10.99
C LEU A 49 6.83 0.99 10.94
N LYS A 50 7.94 1.63 10.59
CA LYS A 50 9.27 0.98 10.57
C LYS A 50 9.68 0.48 11.95
N ASN A 51 9.47 1.29 13.00
CA ASN A 51 9.80 0.90 14.37
C ASN A 51 8.95 -0.30 14.83
N ILE A 52 7.64 -0.28 14.61
CA ILE A 52 6.74 -1.39 14.97
C ILE A 52 7.20 -2.70 14.31
N ILE A 53 7.54 -2.66 13.02
CA ILE A 53 8.00 -3.86 12.28
C ILE A 53 9.36 -4.33 12.80
N GLN A 54 10.26 -3.42 13.17
CA GLN A 54 11.57 -3.77 13.71
C GLN A 54 11.47 -4.42 15.10
N GLU A 55 10.56 -3.93 15.94
CA GLU A 55 10.26 -4.49 17.25
C GLU A 55 9.60 -5.88 17.14
N ASN A 56 8.83 -6.13 16.08
CA ASN A 56 8.13 -7.39 15.84
C ASN A 56 8.76 -8.21 14.70
N LYS A 57 9.96 -8.77 14.95
CA LYS A 57 10.75 -9.49 13.93
C LYS A 57 10.03 -10.69 13.29
N HIS A 58 9.21 -11.42 14.05
CA HIS A 58 8.45 -12.54 13.52
C HIS A 58 7.41 -12.07 12.48
N ASP A 59 6.66 -11.02 12.84
CA ASP A 59 5.65 -10.44 11.96
C ASP A 59 6.25 -9.84 10.70
N LYS A 60 7.48 -9.32 10.78
CA LYS A 60 8.22 -8.83 9.62
C LYS A 60 8.32 -9.90 8.51
N GLU A 61 8.66 -11.14 8.86
CA GLU A 61 8.77 -12.22 7.86
C GLU A 61 7.42 -12.52 7.22
N ILE A 62 6.35 -12.58 8.02
CA ILE A 62 4.98 -12.78 7.57
C ILE A 62 4.55 -11.65 6.61
N ILE A 63 4.79 -10.39 7.00
CA ILE A 63 4.47 -9.21 6.20
C ILE A 63 5.19 -9.25 4.87
N MET A 64 6.48 -9.58 4.86
CA MET A 64 7.25 -9.68 3.61
C MET A 64 6.72 -10.81 2.73
N ASN A 65 6.43 -11.98 3.29
CA ASN A 65 5.84 -13.11 2.56
C ASN A 65 4.47 -12.77 1.97
N ASN A 66 3.63 -12.06 2.71
CA ASN A 66 2.34 -11.59 2.21
C ASN A 66 2.54 -10.59 1.06
N LEU A 67 3.49 -9.67 1.18
CA LEU A 67 3.81 -8.71 0.13
C LEU A 67 4.29 -9.38 -1.16
N TYR A 68 5.08 -10.46 -1.07
CA TYR A 68 5.49 -11.24 -2.24
C TYR A 68 4.33 -11.99 -2.90
N GLN A 69 3.41 -12.56 -2.11
CA GLN A 69 2.22 -13.24 -2.64
C GLN A 69 1.21 -12.28 -3.27
N VAL A 70 1.07 -11.09 -2.68
CA VAL A 70 0.15 -10.02 -3.10
C VAL A 70 0.71 -9.23 -4.31
N ARG A 71 1.93 -9.52 -4.79
CA ARG A 71 2.67 -8.73 -5.80
C ARG A 71 2.10 -8.78 -7.23
N SER A 72 0.78 -8.84 -7.37
CA SER A 72 0.02 -8.52 -8.56
C SER A 72 -0.99 -7.41 -8.25
N PHE A 73 -0.54 -6.22 -7.85
CA PHE A 73 -1.42 -5.05 -7.82
C PHE A 73 -0.79 -3.83 -8.49
N ARG A 74 -1.59 -3.27 -9.40
CA ARG A 74 -1.43 -2.03 -10.17
C ARG A 74 -2.61 -1.10 -9.76
N VAL A 75 -2.70 0.11 -10.32
CA VAL A 75 -3.33 1.36 -9.80
C VAL A 75 -4.70 1.23 -9.10
N ILE A 76 -4.93 2.02 -8.04
CA ILE A 76 -6.00 1.77 -7.07
C ILE A 76 -6.89 3.02 -6.84
N VAL A 77 -8.21 2.82 -6.81
CA VAL A 77 -9.25 3.84 -6.55
C VAL A 77 -10.02 3.47 -5.27
N MET A 78 -10.25 4.42 -4.36
CA MET A 78 -11.03 4.22 -3.13
C MET A 78 -12.32 5.03 -3.14
#